data_AF-A0A397SF11-F1
#
_entry.id   AF-A0A397SF11-F1
#
_cell.length_a   1.000
_cell.length_b   1.000
_cell.length_c   1.000
_cell.angle_alpha   90.00
_cell.angle_beta   90.00
_cell.angle_gamma   90.00
#
_symmetry.space_group_name_H-M   'P 1'
#
loop_
_entity.id
_entity.type
_entity.pdbx_description
1 polymer ?
#
loop_
_entity_poly.entity_id
_entity_poly.type
_entity_poly.pdbx_seq_one_letter_code
_entity_poly.pdbx_strand_id
1 'polypeptide(L)'
;MACSKIFLGNLPELLNEIMPYFQNDFSTLHSCVLVNKLWCRLAIPLLWEAPFSLKIPKNYHYIEIFLHNLNEEDKTQLNKIGINKNIFPTSTLFNYPGFIKCLKMVEIAYSIEKWIEIVRNSATQEQEQYSRQILPFKLEYLNLQLMINSSDLEKFLKNSENTFIKKLMIYYRIEEQSEDILSYIKKYIMKTKRVEYLAILSDVTDLFSLTDEVKEFESFNIQVQKYDDLYIKFYNFLKENY
;
A
#
# COMPACT_ATOMS: atom_id res chain seq x y z
N MET A 1 -4.08 3.18 -48.12
CA MET A 1 -5.26 2.30 -47.99
C MET A 1 -6.35 3.07 -47.28
N ALA A 2 -7.47 3.30 -47.95
CA ALA A 2 -8.61 4.05 -47.43
C ALA A 2 -9.57 3.09 -46.73
N CYS A 3 -9.70 3.19 -45.40
CA CYS A 3 -10.78 2.52 -44.67
C CYS A 3 -12.00 3.45 -44.60
N SER A 4 -12.95 3.12 -45.49
CA SER A 4 -14.40 3.36 -45.49
C SER A 4 -15.05 4.20 -44.37
N LYS A 5 -15.66 5.31 -44.79
CA LYS A 5 -16.67 6.12 -44.08
C LYS A 5 -18.06 5.44 -43.97
N ILE A 6 -18.14 4.13 -43.73
CA ILE A 6 -19.42 3.38 -43.94
C ILE A 6 -20.28 3.13 -42.69
N PHE A 7 -19.86 3.51 -41.46
CA PHE A 7 -20.74 3.37 -40.28
C PHE A 7 -20.67 4.58 -39.35
N LEU A 8 -21.40 5.66 -39.62
CA LEU A 8 -21.35 6.87 -38.77
C LEU A 8 -22.71 7.49 -38.40
N GLY A 9 -23.84 6.98 -38.88
CA GLY A 9 -25.17 7.52 -38.53
C GLY A 9 -25.60 7.16 -37.11
N ASN A 10 -25.68 5.86 -36.80
CA ASN A 10 -26.22 5.36 -35.53
C ASN A 10 -25.13 4.82 -34.58
N LEU A 11 -23.87 4.83 -35.01
CA LEU A 11 -22.77 4.24 -34.26
C LEU A 11 -22.55 4.93 -32.89
N PRO A 12 -22.59 6.28 -32.76
CA PRO A 12 -22.42 6.91 -31.45
C PRO A 12 -23.55 6.58 -30.46
N GLU A 13 -24.79 6.49 -30.95
CA GLU A 13 -25.98 6.19 -30.15
C GLU A 13 -25.95 4.75 -29.65
N LEU A 14 -25.65 3.79 -30.54
CA LEU A 14 -25.49 2.38 -30.17
C LEU A 14 -24.31 2.17 -29.21
N LEU A 15 -23.21 2.91 -29.38
CA LEU A 15 -22.09 2.83 -28.45
C LEU A 15 -22.47 3.35 -27.06
N ASN A 16 -23.24 4.43 -26.97
CA ASN A 16 -23.73 4.91 -25.67
C ASN A 16 -24.62 3.87 -24.96
N GLU A 17 -25.35 3.05 -25.71
CA GLU A 17 -26.14 1.94 -25.14
C GLU A 17 -25.28 0.75 -24.71
N ILE A 18 -24.21 0.44 -25.45
CA ILE A 18 -23.34 -0.72 -25.18
C ILE A 18 -22.35 -0.45 -24.05
N MET A 19 -21.77 0.75 -23.98
CA MET A 19 -20.68 1.08 -23.05
C MET A 19 -21.01 0.84 -21.55
N PRO A 20 -22.24 1.12 -21.04
CA PRO A 20 -22.61 0.82 -19.66
C PRO A 20 -22.47 -0.67 -19.28
N TYR A 21 -22.64 -1.59 -20.23
CA TYR A 21 -22.48 -3.03 -19.97
C TYR A 21 -21.03 -3.41 -19.62
N PHE A 22 -20.05 -2.55 -19.97
CA PHE A 22 -18.64 -2.75 -19.66
C PHE A 22 -18.18 -2.06 -18.38
N GLN A 23 -19.05 -1.36 -17.65
CA GLN A 23 -18.69 -0.53 -16.48
C GLN A 23 -17.84 -1.26 -15.42
N ASN A 24 -18.00 -2.58 -15.28
CA ASN A 24 -17.23 -3.39 -14.33
C ASN A 24 -16.09 -4.20 -14.95
N ASP A 25 -15.96 -4.22 -16.27
CA ASP A 25 -14.94 -4.93 -17.02
C ASP A 25 -13.82 -3.98 -17.46
N PHE A 26 -12.84 -3.82 -16.57
CA PHE A 26 -11.70 -2.95 -16.79
C PHE A 26 -10.85 -3.36 -17.99
N SER A 27 -10.75 -4.66 -18.30
CA SER A 27 -9.95 -5.14 -19.43
C SER A 27 -10.61 -4.74 -20.75
N THR A 28 -11.93 -4.90 -20.84
CA THR A 28 -12.70 -4.47 -22.00
C THR A 28 -12.69 -2.96 -22.14
N LEU A 29 -12.90 -2.21 -21.06
CA LEU A 29 -12.84 -0.74 -21.10
C LEU A 29 -11.45 -0.23 -21.50
N HIS A 30 -10.37 -0.85 -21.00
CA HIS A 30 -9.01 -0.51 -21.40
C HIS A 30 -8.80 -0.78 -22.90
N SER A 31 -9.27 -1.91 -23.42
CA SER A 31 -9.25 -2.20 -24.85
C SER A 31 -10.02 -1.15 -25.65
N CYS A 32 -11.19 -0.70 -25.17
CA CYS A 32 -12.00 0.33 -25.80
C CYS A 32 -11.27 1.67 -25.92
N VAL A 33 -10.49 2.05 -24.89
CA VAL A 33 -9.69 3.30 -24.92
C VAL A 33 -8.74 3.35 -26.11
N LEU A 34 -8.24 2.20 -26.57
CA LEU A 34 -7.25 2.09 -27.63
C LEU A 34 -7.85 2.03 -29.05
N VAL A 35 -9.17 1.87 -29.19
CA VAL A 35 -9.82 1.68 -30.51
C VAL A 35 -9.79 2.97 -31.34
N ASN A 36 -10.40 4.05 -30.85
CA ASN A 36 -10.37 5.37 -31.48
C ASN A 36 -10.84 6.46 -30.49
N LYS A 37 -10.83 7.73 -30.93
CA LYS A 37 -11.20 8.90 -30.11
C LYS A 37 -12.62 8.85 -29.54
N LEU A 38 -13.59 8.25 -30.24
CA LEU A 38 -14.96 8.13 -29.75
C LEU A 38 -15.05 7.12 -28.61
N TRP A 39 -14.51 5.91 -28.81
CA TRP A 39 -14.48 4.88 -27.77
C TRP A 39 -13.68 5.32 -26.55
N CYS A 40 -12.54 5.99 -26.76
CA CYS A 40 -11.76 6.60 -25.68
C CYS A 40 -12.60 7.59 -24.84
N ARG A 41 -13.34 8.49 -25.48
CA ARG A 41 -14.20 9.47 -24.78
C ARG A 41 -15.32 8.83 -23.95
N LEU A 42 -15.82 7.67 -24.38
CA LEU A 42 -16.88 6.96 -23.66
C LEU A 42 -16.34 6.03 -22.56
N ALA A 43 -15.19 5.40 -22.80
CA ALA A 43 -14.58 4.45 -21.86
C ALA A 43 -13.90 5.13 -20.67
N ILE A 44 -13.26 6.29 -20.88
CA ILE A 44 -12.53 7.00 -19.81
C ILE A 44 -13.43 7.38 -18.62
N PRO A 45 -14.62 7.98 -18.81
CA PRO A 45 -15.52 8.27 -17.70
C PRO A 45 -15.87 7.02 -16.88
N LEU A 46 -16.16 5.90 -17.56
CA LEU A 46 -16.52 4.63 -16.91
C LEU A 46 -15.35 4.03 -16.11
N LEU A 47 -14.12 4.09 -16.65
CA LEU A 47 -12.91 3.67 -15.94
C LEU A 47 -12.64 4.51 -14.69
N TRP A 48 -13.02 5.78 -14.72
CA TRP A 48 -12.72 6.76 -13.66
C TRP A 48 -13.86 7.00 -12.67
N GLU A 49 -14.96 6.24 -12.72
CA GLU A 49 -16.07 6.39 -11.76
C GLU A 49 -15.68 5.99 -10.33
N ALA A 50 -14.86 4.94 -10.18
CA ALA A 50 -14.42 4.41 -8.89
C ALA A 50 -12.94 3.97 -8.94
N PRO A 51 -12.00 4.92 -9.15
CA PRO A 51 -10.60 4.60 -9.42
C PRO A 51 -9.89 4.00 -8.20
N PHE A 52 -10.42 4.24 -6.99
CA PHE A 52 -9.87 3.70 -5.74
C PHE A 52 -10.41 2.31 -5.38
N SER A 53 -11.40 1.76 -6.10
CA SER A 53 -11.98 0.43 -5.80
C SER A 53 -10.93 -0.69 -5.71
N LEU A 54 -11.04 -1.60 -4.74
CA LEU A 54 -10.00 -2.62 -4.43
C LEU A 54 -9.90 -3.78 -5.45
N LYS A 55 -10.28 -3.58 -6.72
CA LYS A 55 -10.16 -4.59 -7.76
C LYS A 55 -8.69 -4.76 -8.19
N ILE A 56 -8.24 -6.01 -8.29
CA ILE A 56 -6.86 -6.42 -8.59
C ILE A 56 -6.83 -7.07 -9.98
N PRO A 57 -5.77 -6.90 -10.80
CA PRO A 57 -4.54 -6.14 -10.56
C PRO A 57 -4.70 -4.65 -10.80
N LYS A 58 -3.95 -3.83 -10.06
CA LYS A 58 -4.09 -2.38 -10.05
C LYS A 58 -2.76 -1.68 -10.33
N ASN A 59 -2.76 -0.83 -11.35
CA ASN A 59 -1.72 0.16 -11.57
C ASN A 59 -2.04 1.38 -10.71
N TYR A 60 -1.14 1.84 -9.84
CA TYR A 60 -1.37 2.97 -8.93
C TYR A 60 -0.92 4.34 -9.48
N HIS A 61 -0.35 4.40 -10.68
CA HIS A 61 0.10 5.66 -11.31
C HIS A 61 -1.05 6.63 -11.61
N TYR A 62 -2.31 6.19 -11.57
CA TYR A 62 -3.46 7.11 -11.66
C TYR A 62 -3.49 8.13 -10.50
N ILE A 63 -2.83 7.86 -9.38
CA ILE A 63 -2.72 8.81 -8.26
C ILE A 63 -1.93 10.05 -8.69
N GLU A 64 -0.96 9.92 -9.59
CA GLU A 64 -0.17 11.04 -10.12
C GLU A 64 -1.06 12.01 -10.89
N ILE A 65 -2.02 11.47 -11.64
CA ILE A 65 -3.03 12.25 -12.37
C ILE A 65 -3.96 12.99 -11.39
N PHE A 66 -4.27 12.40 -10.23
CA PHE A 66 -5.02 13.08 -9.18
C PHE A 66 -4.21 14.22 -8.55
N LEU A 67 -2.99 13.93 -8.13
CA LEU A 67 -2.12 14.90 -7.47
C LEU A 67 -1.69 16.05 -8.41
N HIS A 68 -1.64 15.81 -9.72
CA HIS A 68 -1.42 16.85 -10.73
C HIS A 68 -2.44 18.00 -10.63
N ASN A 69 -3.69 17.69 -10.27
CA ASN A 69 -4.77 18.67 -10.18
C ASN A 69 -4.81 19.45 -8.85
N LEU A 70 -3.87 19.17 -7.93
CA LEU A 70 -3.72 19.96 -6.71
C LEU A 70 -3.23 21.39 -7.02
N ASN A 71 -3.50 22.31 -6.11
CA ASN A 71 -2.94 23.65 -6.20
C ASN A 71 -1.41 23.63 -5.99
N GLU A 72 -0.73 24.71 -6.37
CA GLU A 72 0.75 24.76 -6.25
C GLU A 72 1.24 24.73 -4.80
N GLU A 73 0.44 25.23 -3.85
CA GLU A 73 0.78 25.20 -2.42
C GLU A 73 0.85 23.77 -1.89
N ASP A 74 -0.17 22.96 -2.12
CA ASP A 74 -0.25 21.55 -1.77
C ASP A 74 0.88 20.75 -2.43
N LYS A 75 1.18 21.02 -3.71
CA LYS A 75 2.32 20.41 -4.41
C LYS A 75 3.65 20.76 -3.75
N THR A 76 3.82 21.99 -3.23
CA THR A 76 5.04 22.35 -2.50
C THR A 76 5.17 21.63 -1.16
N GLN A 77 4.05 21.35 -0.48
CA GLN A 77 4.05 20.56 0.76
C GLN A 77 4.41 19.09 0.48
N LEU A 78 3.89 18.52 -0.61
CA LEU A 78 4.24 17.15 -1.05
C LEU A 78 5.74 17.02 -1.36
N ASN A 79 6.34 18.02 -2.01
CA ASN A 79 7.79 18.07 -2.24
C ASN A 79 8.60 17.99 -0.93
N LYS A 80 8.17 18.66 0.15
CA LYS A 80 8.86 18.62 1.45
C LYS A 80 8.84 17.22 2.08
N ILE A 81 7.82 16.43 1.78
CA ILE A 81 7.63 15.06 2.27
C ILE A 81 8.36 14.04 1.37
N GLY A 82 9.05 14.51 0.32
CA GLY A 82 9.89 13.68 -0.57
C GLY A 82 9.19 13.20 -1.84
N ILE A 83 8.00 13.72 -2.17
CA ILE A 83 7.31 13.44 -3.43
C ILE A 83 7.69 14.52 -4.44
N ASN A 84 8.58 14.20 -5.40
CA ASN A 84 9.09 15.15 -6.38
C ASN A 84 8.03 15.54 -7.44
N LYS A 85 7.94 16.83 -7.77
CA LYS A 85 7.15 17.37 -8.89
C LYS A 85 7.36 16.66 -10.24
N ASN A 86 8.54 16.07 -10.47
CA ASN A 86 8.84 15.34 -11.69
C ASN A 86 8.00 14.06 -11.88
N ILE A 87 7.32 13.60 -10.83
CA ILE A 87 6.42 12.43 -10.85
C ILE A 87 5.06 12.79 -11.50
N PHE A 88 4.70 14.07 -11.53
CA PHE A 88 3.42 14.48 -12.08
C PHE A 88 3.46 14.54 -13.62
N PRO A 89 2.38 14.11 -14.31
CA PRO A 89 2.27 14.32 -15.75
C PRO A 89 2.31 15.81 -16.08
N THR A 90 2.89 16.19 -17.22
CA THR A 90 2.98 17.59 -17.66
C THR A 90 1.65 18.19 -18.09
N SER A 91 0.69 17.33 -18.48
CA SER A 91 -0.68 17.71 -18.80
C SER A 91 -1.60 16.48 -18.75
N THR A 92 -2.91 16.70 -18.59
CA THR A 92 -3.92 15.65 -18.65
C THR A 92 -4.87 15.90 -19.82
N LEU A 93 -5.23 14.84 -20.57
CA LEU A 93 -6.15 14.96 -21.71
C LEU A 93 -7.61 15.19 -21.30
N PHE A 94 -7.97 14.80 -20.08
CA PHE A 94 -9.32 14.86 -19.56
C PHE A 94 -9.32 15.42 -18.14
N ASN A 95 -10.44 16.00 -17.73
CA ASN A 95 -10.70 16.36 -16.34
C ASN A 95 -11.09 15.12 -15.53
N TYR A 96 -10.11 14.25 -15.30
CA TYR A 96 -10.30 12.98 -14.61
C TYR A 96 -10.99 13.09 -13.23
N PRO A 97 -10.67 14.08 -12.36
CA PRO A 97 -11.40 14.28 -11.11
C PRO A 97 -12.91 14.49 -11.30
N GLY A 98 -13.31 15.11 -12.41
CA GLY A 98 -14.73 15.34 -12.74
C GLY A 98 -15.52 14.07 -13.07
N PHE A 99 -14.86 12.93 -13.26
CA PHE A 99 -15.52 11.65 -13.56
C PHE A 99 -15.74 10.76 -12.32
N ILE A 100 -15.15 11.11 -11.18
CA ILE A 100 -15.30 10.30 -9.97
C ILE A 100 -16.74 10.37 -9.47
N LYS A 101 -17.34 9.20 -9.25
CA LYS A 101 -18.67 9.06 -8.63
C LYS A 101 -18.59 8.49 -7.21
N CYS A 102 -17.54 7.77 -6.87
CA CYS A 102 -17.38 7.13 -5.56
C CYS A 102 -15.98 7.34 -4.98
N LEU A 103 -15.94 7.86 -3.75
CA LEU A 103 -14.74 8.03 -2.94
C LEU A 103 -14.97 7.41 -1.57
N LYS A 104 -14.24 6.33 -1.27
CA LYS A 104 -14.25 5.70 0.05
C LYS A 104 -12.91 5.90 0.72
N MET A 105 -12.91 6.52 1.90
CA MET A 105 -11.69 6.89 2.62
C MET A 105 -10.71 5.73 2.81
N VAL A 106 -11.22 4.54 3.17
CA VAL A 106 -10.40 3.34 3.36
C VAL A 106 -9.69 2.94 2.06
N GLU A 107 -10.38 2.99 0.92
CA GLU A 107 -9.85 2.62 -0.39
C GLU A 107 -8.84 3.66 -0.91
N ILE A 108 -9.08 4.94 -0.60
CA ILE A 108 -8.17 6.05 -0.92
C ILE A 108 -6.87 5.91 -0.13
N ALA A 109 -6.96 5.76 1.20
CA ALA A 109 -5.80 5.61 2.07
C ALA A 109 -4.93 4.44 1.62
N TYR A 110 -5.53 3.27 1.41
CA TYR A 110 -4.84 2.09 0.92
C TYR A 110 -4.12 2.32 -0.42
N SER A 111 -4.81 2.95 -1.38
CA SER A 111 -4.23 3.21 -2.70
C SER A 111 -3.05 4.18 -2.64
N ILE A 112 -3.14 5.21 -1.80
CA ILE A 112 -2.06 6.20 -1.61
C ILE A 112 -0.85 5.52 -0.95
N GLU A 113 -1.05 4.71 0.09
CA GLU A 113 0.02 3.96 0.73
C GLU A 113 0.77 3.07 -0.27
N LYS A 114 0.04 2.33 -1.11
CA LYS A 114 0.62 1.48 -2.15
C LYS A 114 1.37 2.26 -3.22
N TRP A 115 0.85 3.42 -3.63
CA TRP A 115 1.55 4.28 -4.58
C TRP A 115 2.85 4.85 -4.00
N ILE A 116 2.85 5.30 -2.74
CA ILE A 116 4.06 5.79 -2.06
C ILE A 116 5.14 4.70 -2.01
N GLU A 117 4.73 3.45 -1.74
CA GLU A 117 5.63 2.29 -1.79
C GLU A 117 6.30 2.14 -3.18
N ILE A 118 5.51 2.22 -4.25
CA ILE A 118 6.00 2.12 -5.64
C ILE A 118 6.95 3.27 -5.98
N VAL A 119 6.57 4.51 -5.67
CA VAL A 119 7.38 5.71 -5.95
C VAL A 119 8.73 5.61 -5.24
N ARG A 120 8.73 5.22 -3.95
CA ARG A 120 9.97 5.06 -3.18
C ARG A 120 10.87 3.96 -3.76
N ASN A 121 10.28 2.85 -4.18
CA ASN A 121 11.02 1.73 -4.79
C ASN A 121 11.60 2.10 -6.17
N SER A 122 10.90 2.91 -6.97
CA SER A 122 11.42 3.40 -8.26
C SER A 122 12.56 4.42 -8.09
N ALA A 123 12.49 5.28 -7.07
CA ALA A 123 13.56 6.23 -6.76
C ALA A 123 14.83 5.55 -6.23
N THR A 124 14.73 4.32 -5.72
CA THR A 124 15.88 3.53 -5.26
C THR A 124 16.64 2.85 -6.40
N GLN A 125 16.08 2.76 -7.61
CA GLN A 125 16.78 2.16 -8.76
C GLN A 125 17.89 3.07 -9.33
N GLU A 126 17.91 4.37 -9.01
CA GLU A 126 19.07 5.25 -9.31
C GLU A 126 20.11 5.30 -8.17
N GLN A 127 19.91 4.56 -7.07
CA GLN A 127 20.81 4.52 -5.90
C GLN A 127 21.12 3.10 -5.46
N GLU A 128 21.49 2.21 -6.38
CA GLU A 128 21.98 0.86 -6.06
C GLU A 128 23.33 0.81 -5.30
N GLN A 129 23.83 1.92 -4.76
CA GLN A 129 25.11 1.93 -4.06
C GLN A 129 25.14 2.72 -2.75
N TYR A 130 24.11 2.61 -1.91
CA TYR A 130 24.29 2.81 -0.46
C TYR A 130 23.52 1.78 0.38
N SER A 131 24.26 0.77 0.83
CA SER A 131 24.09 -0.02 2.06
C SER A 131 22.70 -0.54 2.47
N ARG A 132 22.61 -1.87 2.46
CA ARG A 132 21.65 -2.80 3.08
C ARG A 132 21.19 -2.45 4.51
N GLN A 133 20.28 -1.49 4.68
CA GLN A 133 19.44 -1.42 5.87
C GLN A 133 18.08 -0.81 5.51
N ILE A 134 17.01 -1.60 5.68
CA ILE A 134 15.63 -1.19 5.31
C ILE A 134 15.02 -0.24 6.36
N LEU A 135 15.55 -0.25 7.59
CA LEU A 135 15.06 0.51 8.73
C LEU A 135 16.16 1.40 9.31
N PRO A 136 15.81 2.54 9.93
CA PRO A 136 16.78 3.35 10.68
C PRO A 136 17.38 2.54 11.85
N PHE A 137 18.51 2.99 12.41
CA PHE A 137 19.17 2.30 13.53
C PHE A 137 18.31 2.22 14.81
N LYS A 138 17.33 3.10 14.96
CA LYS A 138 16.45 3.13 16.13
C LYS A 138 15.02 3.48 15.72
N LEU A 139 14.06 2.71 16.21
CA LEU A 139 12.62 2.93 16.07
C LEU A 139 11.98 2.97 17.45
N GLU A 140 11.06 3.90 17.66
CA GLU A 140 10.25 3.93 18.88
C GLU A 140 9.09 2.93 18.82
N TYR A 141 8.57 2.69 17.62
CA TYR A 141 7.43 1.82 17.40
C TYR A 141 7.49 1.22 15.99
N LEU A 142 7.22 -0.08 15.89
CA LEU A 142 7.05 -0.80 14.65
C LEU A 142 5.89 -1.78 14.79
N ASN A 143 4.87 -1.62 13.95
CA ASN A 143 3.75 -2.55 13.87
C ASN A 143 3.76 -3.23 12.50
N LEU A 144 3.82 -4.56 12.52
CA LEU A 144 3.81 -5.40 11.34
C LEU A 144 2.51 -6.18 11.30
N GLN A 145 1.63 -5.82 10.37
CA GLN A 145 0.43 -6.60 10.07
C GLN A 145 0.73 -7.48 8.85
N LEU A 146 1.10 -8.73 9.12
CA LEU A 146 1.67 -9.63 8.12
C LEU A 146 0.58 -10.55 7.54
N MET A 147 0.31 -10.39 6.25
CA MET A 147 -0.23 -11.47 5.39
C MET A 147 0.93 -12.12 4.62
N ILE A 148 2.04 -12.39 5.30
CA ILE A 148 3.32 -12.74 4.67
C ILE A 148 3.71 -14.15 5.13
N ASN A 149 4.24 -14.97 4.21
CA ASN A 149 4.75 -16.30 4.51
C ASN A 149 5.99 -16.25 5.45
N SER A 150 6.32 -17.35 6.12
CA SER A 150 7.45 -17.45 7.07
C SER A 150 8.79 -16.99 6.49
N SER A 151 9.04 -17.30 5.22
CA SER A 151 10.32 -17.03 4.55
C SER A 151 10.62 -15.54 4.38
N ASP A 152 9.59 -14.74 4.11
CA ASP A 152 9.74 -13.30 3.91
C ASP A 152 9.86 -12.56 5.25
N LEU A 153 9.20 -13.06 6.30
CA LEU A 153 9.46 -12.62 7.68
C LEU A 153 10.92 -12.89 8.09
N GLU A 154 11.46 -14.07 7.78
CA GLU A 154 12.85 -14.39 8.08
C GLU A 154 13.82 -13.42 7.38
N LYS A 155 13.59 -13.13 6.09
CA LYS A 155 14.40 -12.15 5.34
C LYS A 155 14.30 -10.76 5.96
N PHE A 156 13.11 -10.32 6.35
CA PHE A 156 12.91 -9.03 7.00
C PHE A 156 13.69 -8.94 8.33
N LEU A 157 13.59 -9.97 9.18
CA LEU A 157 14.28 -10.01 10.46
C LEU A 157 15.81 -10.00 10.29
N LYS A 158 16.35 -10.71 9.27
CA LYS A 158 17.77 -10.66 8.89
C LYS A 158 18.20 -9.27 8.44
N ASN A 159 17.46 -8.67 7.49
CA ASN A 159 17.82 -7.39 6.90
C ASN A 159 17.68 -6.20 7.87
N SER A 160 16.97 -6.40 8.97
CA SER A 160 16.77 -5.37 10.00
C SER A 160 17.62 -5.59 11.24
N GLU A 161 18.54 -6.57 11.30
CA GLU A 161 19.25 -6.96 12.53
C GLU A 161 19.92 -5.82 13.31
N ASN A 162 20.38 -4.78 12.61
CA ASN A 162 21.08 -3.61 13.18
C ASN A 162 20.15 -2.50 13.67
N THR A 163 18.83 -2.72 13.66
CA THR A 163 17.84 -1.74 14.12
C THR A 163 17.38 -2.06 15.53
N PHE A 164 17.53 -1.12 16.45
CA PHE A 164 16.85 -1.17 17.74
C PHE A 164 15.38 -0.78 17.57
N ILE A 165 14.46 -1.52 18.18
CA ILE A 165 13.02 -1.27 18.13
C ILE A 165 12.52 -1.23 19.56
N LYS A 166 12.12 -0.06 20.05
CA LYS A 166 11.59 0.04 21.42
C LYS A 166 10.32 -0.79 21.55
N LYS A 167 9.33 -0.60 20.68
CA LYS A 167 8.07 -1.36 20.68
C LYS A 167 7.86 -2.10 19.37
N LEU A 168 7.84 -3.43 19.40
CA LEU A 168 7.58 -4.28 18.23
C LEU A 168 6.23 -4.99 18.39
N MET A 169 5.35 -4.79 17.41
CA MET A 169 4.08 -5.49 17.31
C MET A 169 4.04 -6.32 16.04
N ILE A 170 3.58 -7.57 16.14
CA ILE A 170 3.43 -8.46 15.00
C ILE A 170 2.05 -9.11 15.05
N TYR A 171 1.24 -8.86 14.03
CA TYR A 171 0.04 -9.64 13.79
C TYR A 171 0.24 -10.54 12.58
N TYR A 172 -0.14 -11.82 12.68
CA TYR A 172 -0.07 -12.75 11.56
C TYR A 172 -1.26 -13.71 11.51
N ARG A 173 -1.65 -14.11 10.30
CA ARG A 173 -2.67 -15.14 10.08
C ARG A 173 -2.02 -16.52 9.99
N ILE A 174 -2.64 -17.53 10.59
CA ILE A 174 -2.19 -18.93 10.52
C ILE A 174 -2.75 -19.57 9.25
N GLU A 175 -1.89 -20.17 8.42
CA GLU A 175 -2.28 -20.99 7.27
C GLU A 175 -1.90 -22.46 7.53
N GLU A 176 -2.62 -23.43 6.94
CA GLU A 176 -2.48 -24.87 7.23
C GLU A 176 -1.07 -25.46 7.01
N GLN A 177 -0.15 -24.73 6.37
CA GLN A 177 1.26 -25.11 6.14
C GLN A 177 2.28 -24.10 6.67
N SER A 178 1.88 -23.16 7.53
CA SER A 178 2.82 -22.14 8.03
C SER A 178 3.80 -22.75 9.04
N GLU A 179 5.10 -22.68 8.74
CA GLU A 179 6.17 -22.91 9.71
C GLU A 179 5.98 -22.01 10.95
N ASP A 180 6.48 -22.48 12.09
CA ASP A 180 6.35 -21.77 13.36
C ASP A 180 7.07 -20.41 13.32
N ILE A 181 6.31 -19.35 13.01
CA ILE A 181 6.75 -17.94 12.99
C ILE A 181 7.43 -17.55 14.30
N LEU A 182 6.97 -18.11 15.43
CA LEU A 182 7.55 -17.82 16.74
C LEU A 182 9.02 -18.25 16.80
N SER A 183 9.37 -19.38 16.18
CA SER A 183 10.75 -19.87 16.13
C SER A 183 11.72 -18.87 15.46
N TYR A 184 11.30 -18.24 14.36
CA TYR A 184 12.09 -17.21 13.68
C TYR A 184 12.22 -15.96 14.54
N ILE A 185 11.13 -15.53 15.17
CA ILE A 185 11.14 -14.37 16.06
C ILE A 185 12.10 -14.62 17.22
N LYS A 186 12.03 -15.77 17.89
CA LYS A 186 12.98 -16.14 18.94
C LYS A 186 14.43 -16.07 18.44
N LYS A 187 14.71 -16.71 17.30
CA LYS A 187 16.04 -16.78 16.68
C LYS A 187 16.65 -15.40 16.40
N TYR A 188 15.86 -14.45 15.89
CA TYR A 188 16.38 -13.14 15.44
C TYR A 188 16.18 -12.01 16.46
N ILE A 189 15.17 -12.06 17.31
CA ILE A 189 14.84 -11.00 18.27
C ILE A 189 15.52 -11.24 19.62
N MET A 190 15.45 -12.45 20.18
CA MET A 190 16.03 -12.72 21.51
C MET A 190 17.55 -12.67 21.47
N LYS A 191 18.16 -13.25 20.43
CA LYS A 191 19.62 -13.30 20.30
C LYS A 191 20.25 -11.91 20.17
N THR A 192 19.57 -10.99 19.50
CA THR A 192 20.10 -9.65 19.20
C THR A 192 19.78 -8.62 20.28
N LYS A 193 18.87 -8.93 21.22
CA LYS A 193 18.43 -8.02 22.32
C LYS A 193 18.06 -6.62 21.84
N ARG A 194 17.49 -6.54 20.64
CA ARG A 194 17.21 -5.26 19.96
C ARG A 194 15.78 -4.75 20.17
N VAL A 195 14.96 -5.48 20.92
CA VAL A 195 13.56 -5.17 21.20
C VAL A 195 13.34 -5.01 22.69
N GLU A 196 12.67 -3.94 23.13
CA GLU A 196 12.36 -3.70 24.55
C GLU A 196 10.95 -4.21 24.91
N TYR A 197 9.95 -3.89 24.10
CA TYR A 197 8.56 -4.33 24.27
C TYR A 197 8.10 -5.13 23.05
N LEU A 198 7.47 -6.28 23.28
CA LEU A 198 6.99 -7.19 22.24
C LEU A 198 5.51 -7.53 22.44
N ALA A 199 4.73 -7.43 21.36
CA ALA A 199 3.38 -7.98 21.30
C ALA A 199 3.21 -8.80 20.01
N ILE A 200 2.67 -10.00 20.14
CA ILE A 200 2.43 -10.87 18.99
C ILE A 200 1.02 -11.43 19.09
N LEU A 201 0.24 -11.24 18.03
CA LEU A 201 -1.12 -11.72 17.93
C LEU A 201 -1.30 -12.57 16.67
N SER A 202 -1.89 -13.74 16.85
CA SER A 202 -2.41 -14.54 15.76
C SER A 202 -3.94 -14.56 15.78
N ASP A 203 -4.56 -15.16 14.76
CA ASP A 203 -6.01 -15.34 14.71
C ASP A 203 -6.58 -16.18 15.89
N VAL A 204 -5.72 -16.88 16.62
CA VAL A 204 -6.13 -17.83 17.68
C VAL A 204 -5.52 -17.48 19.05
N THR A 205 -4.33 -16.88 19.07
CA THR A 205 -3.53 -16.77 20.28
C THR A 205 -2.76 -15.45 20.34
N ASP A 206 -2.84 -14.77 21.49
CA ASP A 206 -1.94 -13.68 21.89
C ASP A 206 -0.74 -14.29 22.65
N LEU A 207 0.49 -13.94 22.27
CA LEU A 207 1.70 -14.40 22.95
C LEU A 207 1.67 -14.12 24.46
N PHE A 208 1.05 -13.03 24.89
CA PHE A 208 0.91 -12.69 26.31
C PHE A 208 0.17 -13.77 27.11
N SER A 209 -0.68 -14.58 26.45
CA SER A 209 -1.39 -15.68 27.09
C SER A 209 -0.53 -16.94 27.30
N LEU A 210 0.62 -17.05 26.63
CA LEU A 210 1.52 -18.19 26.69
C LEU A 210 2.57 -17.97 27.78
N THR A 211 2.26 -18.36 29.03
CA THR A 211 3.08 -17.99 30.20
C THR A 211 4.53 -18.46 30.14
N ASP A 212 4.79 -19.63 29.56
CA ASP A 212 6.16 -20.18 29.46
C ASP A 212 6.98 -19.43 28.41
N GLU A 213 6.34 -19.06 27.31
CA GLU A 213 6.92 -18.24 26.24
C GLU A 213 7.26 -16.83 26.74
N VAL A 214 6.33 -16.20 27.48
CA VAL A 214 6.54 -14.87 28.09
C VAL A 214 7.77 -14.87 28.99
N LYS A 215 7.88 -15.86 29.89
CA LYS A 215 9.05 -16.00 30.79
C LYS A 215 10.35 -16.17 30.01
N GLU A 216 10.29 -16.90 28.89
CA GLU A 216 11.45 -17.08 28.02
C GLU A 216 11.90 -15.73 27.44
N PHE A 217 11.01 -14.93 26.86
CA PHE A 217 11.34 -13.58 26.34
C PHE A 217 11.83 -12.63 27.45
N GLU A 218 11.21 -12.66 28.63
CA GLU A 218 11.60 -11.83 29.77
C GLU A 218 13.03 -12.14 30.25
N SER A 219 13.47 -13.41 30.16
CA SER A 219 14.85 -13.80 30.49
C SER A 219 15.90 -13.14 29.57
N PHE A 220 15.49 -12.61 28.42
CA PHE A 220 16.32 -11.84 27.49
C PHE A 220 16.11 -10.32 27.62
N ASN A 221 15.43 -9.86 28.67
CA ASN A 221 15.04 -8.47 28.91
C ASN A 221 14.04 -7.91 27.87
N ILE A 222 13.19 -8.76 27.31
CA ILE A 222 12.13 -8.36 26.39
C ILE A 222 10.80 -8.44 27.13
N GLN A 223 10.12 -7.30 27.28
CA GLN A 223 8.85 -7.22 27.99
C GLN A 223 7.70 -7.55 27.05
N VAL A 224 7.06 -8.70 27.24
CA VAL A 224 5.87 -9.07 26.48
C VAL A 224 4.66 -8.34 27.05
N GLN A 225 3.86 -7.69 26.20
CA GLN A 225 2.62 -7.04 26.58
C GLN A 225 1.47 -7.57 25.74
N LYS A 226 0.23 -7.37 26.22
CA LYS A 226 -0.96 -7.68 25.42
C LYS A 226 -0.94 -6.86 24.14
N TYR A 227 -1.41 -7.46 23.06
CA TYR A 227 -1.38 -6.80 21.75
C TYR A 227 -2.18 -5.49 21.76
N ASP A 228 -3.38 -5.48 22.33
CA ASP A 228 -4.24 -4.29 22.39
C ASP A 228 -3.65 -3.14 23.23
N ASP A 229 -2.84 -3.46 24.25
CA ASP A 229 -2.22 -2.45 25.14
C ASP A 229 -1.08 -1.71 24.44
N LEU A 230 -0.38 -2.38 23.52
CA LEU A 230 0.69 -1.80 22.70
C LEU A 230 0.16 -1.09 21.45
N TYR A 231 -1.09 -1.34 21.06
CA TYR A 231 -1.69 -0.77 19.85
C TYR A 231 -1.95 0.74 20.01
N ILE A 232 -1.13 1.55 19.34
CA ILE A 232 -1.38 2.98 19.25
C ILE A 232 -2.53 3.19 18.26
N LYS A 233 -3.74 3.45 18.78
CA LYS A 233 -4.83 3.92 17.94
C LYS A 233 -4.37 5.18 17.21
N PHE A 234 -4.54 5.23 15.90
CA PHE A 234 -4.13 6.35 15.03
C PHE A 234 -4.50 7.74 15.60
N TYR A 235 -5.64 7.83 16.29
CA TYR A 235 -6.10 9.03 16.98
C TYR A 235 -5.16 9.51 18.11
N ASN A 236 -4.54 8.61 18.86
CA ASN A 236 -3.60 8.94 19.94
C ASN A 236 -2.25 9.42 19.38
N PHE A 237 -1.79 8.84 18.26
CA PHE A 237 -0.56 9.26 17.60
C PHE A 237 -0.62 10.72 17.10
N LEU A 238 -1.78 11.14 16.57
CA LEU A 238 -2.00 12.52 16.14
C LEU A 238 -2.02 13.51 17.31
N LYS A 239 -2.54 13.11 18.47
CA LYS A 239 -2.67 13.96 19.66
C LYS A 239 -1.34 14.17 20.41
N GLU A 240 -0.39 13.27 20.25
CA GLU A 240 0.93 13.39 20.89
C GLU A 240 1.95 14.16 20.02
N ASN A 241 1.68 14.31 18.72
CA ASN A 241 2.62 14.91 17.76
C ASN A 241 2.09 16.17 17.06
N TYR A 242 0.89 16.64 17.41
CA TYR A 242 0.28 17.92 16.99
C TYR A 242 -0.52 18.53 18.15
#